data_AF-A0A7D5YAU5-F1
#
_entry.id   AF-A0A7D5YAU5-F1
#
_cell.length_a   1.000
_cell.length_b   1.000
_cell.length_c   1.000
_cell.angle_alpha   90.00
_cell.angle_beta   90.00
_cell.angle_gamma   90.00
#
_symmetry.space_group_name_H-M   'P 1'
#
loop_
_entity.id
_entity.type
_entity.pdbx_description
1 polymer ?
#
loop_
_entity_poly.entity_id
_entity_poly.type
_entity_poly.pdbx_seq_one_letter_code
_entity_poly.pdbx_strand_id
1 'polypeptide(L)'
;MPPLGRPSKCTEEFRRDAVDLVCSSGRPINQVARELGMSHETLRNWVRKEDQHSRSAGVVSAGDGLSVADKDAEIARLRREVAELRQEEEILRKAAAYLAKELIEAAQQRWRAVNAPHLVALVRAGACSERGQLVERPAEPITTTAAAA
;
A
#
# COMPACT_ATOMS: atom_id res chain seq x y z
N MET A 1 52.71 41.75 16.76
CA MET A 1 51.49 41.02 16.34
C MET A 1 51.58 40.76 14.84
N PRO A 2 51.71 39.50 14.39
CA PRO A 2 51.60 39.19 12.97
C PRO A 2 50.14 39.28 12.52
N PRO A 3 49.84 39.70 11.27
CA PRO A 3 48.48 39.81 10.78
C PRO A 3 47.87 38.42 10.61
N LEU A 4 46.68 38.20 11.16
CA LEU A 4 45.90 36.98 10.94
C LEU A 4 45.57 36.89 9.46
N GLY A 5 46.27 35.98 8.77
CA GLY A 5 45.98 35.63 7.39
C GLY A 5 44.50 35.27 7.25
N ARG A 6 43.84 35.87 6.24
CA ARG A 6 42.50 35.44 5.81
C ARG A 6 42.49 33.92 5.70
N PRO A 7 41.56 33.20 6.36
CA PRO A 7 41.48 31.76 6.21
C PRO A 7 40.94 31.42 4.81
N SER A 8 41.83 31.45 3.81
CA SER A 8 41.59 30.98 2.45
C SER A 8 41.70 29.46 2.38
N LYS A 9 40.98 28.76 3.28
CA LYS A 9 40.79 27.32 3.22
C LYS A 9 39.31 27.01 3.45
N CYS A 10 38.47 27.41 2.47
CA CYS A 10 37.36 26.52 2.15
C CYS A 10 38.01 25.26 1.60
N THR A 11 38.18 24.27 2.46
CA THR A 11 38.74 22.97 2.06
C THR A 11 37.81 22.34 1.04
N GLU A 12 38.39 21.63 0.08
CA GLU A 12 37.63 20.89 -0.93
C GLU A 12 36.65 19.89 -0.29
N GLU A 13 37.01 19.36 0.88
CA GLU A 13 36.17 18.52 1.74
C GLU A 13 34.91 19.27 2.20
N PHE A 14 35.05 20.49 2.72
CA PHE A 14 33.90 21.30 3.14
C PHE A 14 32.97 21.64 1.96
N ARG A 15 33.54 21.87 0.77
CA ARG A 15 32.74 22.06 -0.45
C ARG A 15 31.92 20.82 -0.77
N ARG A 16 32.53 19.64 -0.72
CA ARG A 16 31.87 18.36 -1.00
C ARG A 16 30.77 18.07 0.03
N ASP A 17 31.07 18.20 1.32
CA ASP A 17 30.11 17.96 2.40
C ASP A 17 28.91 18.92 2.32
N ALA A 18 29.16 20.19 1.98
CA ALA A 18 28.09 21.18 1.81
C ALA A 18 27.19 20.86 0.60
N VAL A 19 27.77 20.40 -0.52
CA VAL A 19 27.00 19.99 -1.71
C VAL A 19 26.24 18.69 -1.43
N ASP A 20 26.86 17.72 -0.77
CA ASP A 20 26.23 16.44 -0.41
C ASP A 20 25.06 16.63 0.57
N LEU A 21 25.20 17.54 1.54
CA LEU A 21 24.12 17.90 2.46
C LEU A 21 22.91 18.51 1.73
N VAL A 22 23.12 19.33 0.70
CA VAL A 22 22.03 19.88 -0.12
C VAL A 22 21.33 18.78 -0.92
N CYS A 23 22.10 17.88 -1.54
CA CYS A 23 21.58 16.80 -2.37
C CYS A 23 20.83 15.73 -1.56
N SER A 24 21.36 15.33 -0.41
CA SER A 24 20.78 14.27 0.45
C SER A 24 19.57 14.74 1.26
N SER A 25 19.53 16.01 1.67
CA SER A 25 18.46 16.51 2.54
C SER A 25 17.22 17.04 1.79
N GLY A 26 17.35 17.37 0.49
CA GLY A 26 16.25 17.96 -0.30
C GLY A 26 15.79 19.35 0.19
N ARG A 27 16.55 19.99 1.08
CA ARG A 27 16.23 21.28 1.69
C ARG A 27 16.66 22.44 0.77
N PRO A 28 15.99 23.60 0.84
CA PRO A 28 16.33 24.74 -0.01
C PRO A 28 17.74 25.27 0.31
N ILE A 29 18.52 25.55 -0.74
CA ILE A 29 19.93 26.03 -0.67
C ILE A 29 20.09 27.20 0.31
N ASN A 30 19.11 28.12 0.36
CA ASN A 30 19.13 29.26 1.26
C ASN A 30 19.14 28.87 2.74
N GLN A 31 18.42 27.80 3.10
CA GLN A 31 18.35 27.31 4.48
C GLN A 31 19.66 26.64 4.88
N VAL A 32 20.21 25.80 3.99
CA VAL A 32 21.49 25.12 4.23
C VAL A 32 22.65 26.13 4.30
N ALA A 33 22.67 27.13 3.42
CA ALA A 33 23.68 28.19 3.45
C ALA A 33 23.66 29.02 4.74
N ARG A 34 22.46 29.31 5.28
CA ARG A 34 22.31 30.01 6.57
C ARG A 34 22.84 29.20 7.74
N GLU A 35 22.62 27.90 7.75
CA GLU A 35 23.11 26.99 8.80
C GLU A 35 24.63 26.83 8.76
N LEU A 36 25.20 26.80 7.56
CA LEU A 36 26.65 26.74 7.33
C LEU A 36 27.34 28.11 7.45
N GLY A 37 26.59 29.19 7.68
CA GLY A 37 27.12 30.55 7.81
C GLY A 37 27.77 31.10 6.52
N MET A 38 27.36 30.62 5.34
CA MET A 38 27.94 31.01 4.05
C MET A 38 26.95 31.74 3.13
N SER A 39 27.47 32.38 2.07
CA SER A 39 26.62 32.97 1.04
C SER A 39 25.91 31.89 0.24
N HIS A 40 24.59 32.02 0.10
CA HIS A 40 23.75 31.13 -0.70
C HIS A 40 24.16 31.13 -2.19
N GLU A 41 24.71 32.23 -2.70
CA GLU A 41 25.22 32.30 -4.07
C GLU A 41 26.44 31.42 -4.29
N THR A 42 27.33 31.35 -3.30
CA THR A 42 28.53 30.51 -3.34
C THR A 42 28.15 29.03 -3.35
N LEU A 43 27.23 28.62 -2.47
CA LEU A 43 26.73 27.25 -2.43
C LEU A 43 26.02 26.88 -3.74
N ARG A 44 25.21 27.79 -4.28
CA ARG A 44 24.53 27.60 -5.58
C ARG A 44 25.53 27.42 -6.73
N ASN A 45 26.62 28.16 -6.74
CA ASN A 45 27.65 28.05 -7.77
C ASN A 45 28.41 26.71 -7.67
N TRP A 46 28.64 26.21 -6.47
CA TRP A 46 29.26 24.90 -6.27
C TRP A 46 28.37 23.74 -6.72
N VAL A 47 27.10 23.74 -6.33
CA VAL A 47 26.12 22.73 -6.79
C VAL A 47 26.02 22.72 -8.32
N ARG A 48 25.95 23.91 -8.94
CA ARG A 48 25.93 24.03 -10.42
C ARG A 48 27.20 23.51 -11.07
N LYS A 49 28.36 23.73 -10.46
CA LYS A 49 29.65 23.28 -10.98
C LYS A 49 29.79 21.76 -10.86
N GLU A 50 29.34 21.18 -9.75
CA GLU A 50 29.30 19.73 -9.53
C GLU A 50 28.34 19.06 -10.53
N ASP A 51 27.16 19.65 -10.77
CA ASP A 51 26.16 19.20 -11.74
C ASP A 51 26.65 19.31 -13.21
N GLN A 52 27.43 20.35 -13.53
CA GLN A 52 28.10 20.45 -14.83
C GLN A 52 29.24 19.44 -14.97
N HIS A 53 29.98 19.18 -13.88
CA HIS A 53 31.10 18.25 -13.89
C HIS A 53 30.62 16.80 -14.02
N SER A 54 29.55 16.42 -13.32
CA SER A 54 28.91 15.11 -13.44
C SER A 54 28.31 14.88 -14.83
N ARG A 55 27.73 15.93 -15.44
CA ARG A 55 27.30 15.92 -16.85
C ARG A 55 28.45 15.72 -17.84
N SER A 56 29.64 16.23 -17.54
CA SER A 56 30.83 16.11 -18.42
C SER A 56 31.64 14.82 -18.22
N ALA A 57 31.53 14.17 -17.05
CA ALA A 57 32.36 13.03 -16.66
C ALA A 57 31.73 11.65 -16.90
N GLY A 58 30.54 11.57 -17.52
CA GLY A 58 29.97 10.29 -17.94
C GLY A 58 29.28 9.51 -16.83
N VAL A 59 28.28 10.11 -16.21
CA VAL A 59 27.09 9.37 -15.75
C VAL A 59 25.90 10.20 -16.19
N VAL A 60 25.03 9.58 -16.98
CA VAL A 60 23.71 10.10 -17.24
C VAL A 60 23.00 10.11 -15.88
N SER A 61 23.08 11.22 -15.15
CA SER A 61 21.98 11.56 -14.25
C SER A 61 20.76 11.64 -15.17
N ALA A 62 19.93 10.62 -15.11
CA ALA A 62 18.62 10.56 -15.72
C ALA A 62 17.70 11.60 -15.07
N GLY A 63 18.03 12.87 -15.26
CA GLY A 63 17.39 14.05 -14.72
C GLY A 63 17.77 15.22 -15.62
N ASP A 64 16.86 15.58 -16.52
CA ASP A 64 16.88 16.78 -17.37
C ASP A 64 17.67 16.73 -18.70
N GLY A 65 17.66 15.59 -19.37
CA GLY A 65 18.02 15.50 -20.80
C GLY A 65 16.85 15.24 -21.77
N LEU A 66 15.67 14.85 -21.26
CA LEU A 66 14.48 14.61 -22.06
C LEU A 66 13.67 15.91 -22.13
N SER A 67 13.32 16.34 -23.35
CA SER A 67 12.47 17.52 -23.53
C SER A 67 11.14 17.32 -22.80
N VAL A 68 10.47 18.41 -22.42
CA VAL A 68 9.13 18.31 -21.81
C VAL A 68 8.20 17.48 -22.70
N ALA A 69 8.35 17.57 -24.03
CA ALA A 69 7.59 16.77 -24.99
C ALA A 69 7.90 15.27 -24.90
N ASP A 70 9.15 14.87 -24.65
CA ASP A 70 9.51 13.45 -24.48
C ASP A 70 8.94 12.90 -23.16
N LYS A 71 8.97 13.71 -22.10
CA LYS A 71 8.35 13.37 -20.82
C LYS A 71 6.82 13.25 -20.96
N ASP A 72 6.17 14.15 -21.70
CA ASP A 72 4.73 14.11 -21.95
C ASP A 72 4.32 12.91 -22.81
N ALA A 73 5.13 12.55 -23.81
CA ALA A 73 4.92 11.36 -24.64
C ALA A 73 5.00 10.07 -23.81
N GLU A 74 5.98 9.99 -22.91
CA GLU A 74 6.13 8.84 -22.02
C GLU A 74 4.99 8.77 -20.99
N ILE A 75 4.57 9.90 -20.42
CA ILE A 75 3.39 9.96 -19.55
C ILE A 75 2.13 9.47 -20.29
N ALA A 76 1.94 9.88 -21.54
CA ALA A 76 0.80 9.45 -22.35
C ALA A 76 0.86 7.95 -22.69
N ARG A 77 2.05 7.39 -22.87
CA ARG A 77 2.25 5.94 -23.06
C ARG A 77 1.94 5.18 -21.78
N LEU A 78 2.54 5.57 -20.66
CA LEU A 78 2.34 4.92 -19.36
C LEU A 78 0.88 4.98 -18.91
N ARG A 79 0.18 6.09 -19.17
CA ARG A 79 -1.26 6.19 -18.87
C ARG A 79 -2.11 5.21 -19.69
N ARG A 80 -1.74 4.94 -20.95
CA ARG A 80 -2.43 3.94 -21.78
C ARG A 80 -2.20 2.54 -21.24
N GLU A 81 -0.95 2.20 -20.91
CA GLU A 81 -0.60 0.90 -20.33
C GLU A 81 -1.30 0.67 -18.99
N VAL A 82 -1.34 1.69 -18.12
CA VAL A 82 -2.09 1.60 -16.85
C VAL A 82 -3.59 1.43 -17.08
N ALA A 83 -4.16 2.06 -18.12
CA ALA A 83 -5.57 1.89 -18.44
C ALA A 83 -5.88 0.45 -18.93
N GLU A 84 -5.02 -0.10 -19.79
CA GLU A 84 -5.13 -1.49 -20.29
C GLU A 84 -5.02 -2.50 -19.13
N LEU A 85 -3.99 -2.36 -18.29
CA LEU A 85 -3.78 -3.24 -17.14
C LEU A 85 -4.95 -3.19 -16.14
N ARG A 86 -5.53 -1.99 -15.90
CA ARG A 86 -6.71 -1.86 -15.03
C ARG A 86 -7.94 -2.53 -15.60
N GLN A 87 -8.12 -2.49 -16.93
CA GLN A 87 -9.22 -3.18 -17.58
C GLN A 87 -9.08 -4.70 -17.44
N GLU A 88 -7.87 -5.24 -17.62
CA GLU A 88 -7.58 -6.66 -17.41
C GLU A 88 -7.82 -7.07 -15.96
N GLU A 89 -7.34 -6.27 -15.00
CA GLU A 89 -7.56 -6.53 -13.57
C GLU A 89 -9.05 -6.51 -13.23
N GLU A 90 -9.84 -5.61 -13.81
CA GLU A 90 -11.28 -5.55 -13.60
C GLU A 90 -11.98 -6.80 -14.14
N ILE A 91 -11.59 -7.28 -15.33
CA ILE A 91 -12.13 -8.50 -15.92
C ILE A 91 -11.84 -9.70 -15.00
N LEU A 92 -10.58 -9.83 -14.55
CA LEU A 92 -10.18 -10.92 -13.66
C LEU A 92 -10.89 -10.85 -12.31
N ARG A 93 -11.06 -9.65 -11.75
CA ARG A 93 -11.79 -9.44 -10.49
C ARG A 93 -13.25 -9.83 -10.62
N LYS A 94 -13.91 -9.47 -11.73
CA LYS A 94 -15.29 -9.88 -12.02
C LYS A 94 -15.41 -11.40 -12.18
N ALA A 95 -14.48 -12.03 -12.89
CA ALA A 95 -14.44 -13.48 -13.05
C ALA A 95 -14.26 -14.19 -11.70
N ALA A 96 -13.33 -13.72 -10.86
CA ALA A 96 -13.10 -14.27 -9.53
C ALA A 96 -14.36 -14.13 -8.63
N ALA A 97 -15.03 -12.98 -8.65
CA ALA A 97 -16.26 -12.77 -7.90
C ALA A 97 -17.39 -13.70 -8.36
N TYR A 98 -17.53 -13.90 -9.68
CA TYR A 98 -18.52 -14.83 -10.23
C TYR A 98 -18.25 -16.27 -9.79
N LEU A 99 -17.01 -16.74 -9.93
CA LEU A 99 -16.61 -18.09 -9.50
C LEU A 99 -16.80 -18.31 -8.00
N ALA A 100 -16.45 -17.33 -7.17
CA ALA A 100 -16.67 -17.40 -5.72
C ALA A 100 -18.15 -17.56 -5.37
N LYS A 101 -19.03 -16.80 -6.05
CA LYS A 101 -20.48 -16.92 -5.86
C LYS A 101 -20.99 -18.32 -6.24
N GLU A 102 -20.61 -18.82 -7.42
CA GLU A 102 -21.03 -20.14 -7.91
C GLU A 102 -20.57 -21.26 -6.97
N LEU A 103 -19.34 -21.18 -6.44
CA LEU A 103 -18.81 -22.17 -5.50
C LEU A 103 -19.57 -22.17 -4.17
N ILE A 104 -19.89 -20.99 -3.62
CA ILE A 104 -20.69 -20.87 -2.39
C ILE A 104 -22.09 -21.43 -2.62
N GLU A 105 -22.71 -21.10 -3.75
CA GLU A 105 -24.06 -21.57 -4.08
C GLU A 105 -24.08 -23.09 -4.26
N ALA A 106 -23.14 -23.65 -5.01
CA ALA A 106 -23.01 -25.10 -5.18
C ALA A 106 -22.75 -25.82 -3.84
N ALA A 107 -21.90 -25.25 -2.97
CA ALA A 107 -21.64 -25.80 -1.64
C ALA A 107 -22.92 -25.79 -0.78
N GLN A 108 -23.67 -24.70 -0.78
CA GLN A 108 -24.95 -24.61 -0.07
C GLN A 108 -25.98 -25.59 -0.63
N GLN A 109 -26.10 -25.70 -1.95
CA GLN A 109 -27.02 -26.64 -2.60
C GLN A 109 -26.68 -28.08 -2.22
N ARG A 110 -25.41 -28.47 -2.30
CA ARG A 110 -24.96 -29.81 -1.88
C ARG A 110 -25.22 -30.07 -0.41
N TRP A 111 -24.91 -29.11 0.47
CA TRP A 111 -25.17 -29.25 1.89
C TRP A 111 -26.67 -29.42 2.16
N ARG A 112 -27.53 -28.62 1.51
CA ARG A 112 -28.99 -28.75 1.63
C ARG A 112 -29.47 -30.11 1.10
N ALA A 113 -29.00 -30.55 -0.06
CA ALA A 113 -29.38 -31.84 -0.64
C ALA A 113 -29.06 -33.01 0.29
N VAL A 114 -27.91 -32.97 0.97
CA VAL A 114 -27.49 -34.02 1.91
C VAL A 114 -28.23 -33.91 3.24
N ASN A 115 -28.35 -32.71 3.82
CA ASN A 115 -28.83 -32.54 5.20
C ASN A 115 -30.34 -32.35 5.32
N ALA A 116 -31.02 -31.78 4.32
CA ALA A 116 -32.44 -31.43 4.41
C ALA A 116 -33.36 -32.63 4.74
N PRO A 117 -33.20 -33.83 4.15
CA PRO A 117 -34.03 -34.98 4.50
C PRO A 117 -33.89 -35.37 5.98
N HIS A 118 -32.67 -35.34 6.52
CA HIS A 118 -32.40 -35.66 7.93
C HIS A 118 -33.00 -34.62 8.88
N LEU A 119 -32.85 -33.34 8.56
CA LEU A 119 -33.45 -32.26 9.35
C LEU A 119 -34.98 -32.33 9.35
N VAL A 120 -35.60 -32.62 8.21
CA VAL A 120 -37.06 -32.81 8.11
C VAL A 120 -37.51 -34.01 8.94
N ALA A 121 -36.75 -35.11 8.93
CA ALA A 121 -37.06 -36.29 9.75
C ALA A 121 -37.00 -35.98 11.25
N LEU A 122 -36.00 -35.23 11.72
CA LEU A 122 -35.89 -34.79 13.12
C LEU A 122 -37.07 -33.92 13.54
N VAL A 123 -37.44 -32.93 12.73
CA VAL A 123 -38.59 -32.06 13.03
C VAL A 123 -39.90 -32.85 13.07
N ARG A 124 -40.11 -33.78 12.13
CA ARG A 124 -41.29 -34.67 12.13
C ARG A 124 -41.34 -35.60 13.34
N ALA A 125 -40.19 -36.04 13.85
CA ALA A 125 -40.10 -36.81 15.08
C ALA A 125 -40.36 -35.98 16.35
N GLY A 126 -40.65 -34.67 16.20
CA GLY A 126 -40.93 -33.78 17.31
C GLY A 126 -39.67 -33.33 18.06
N ALA A 127 -38.50 -33.43 17.43
CA ALA A 127 -37.27 -32.90 17.99
C ALA A 127 -37.33 -31.36 17.99
N CYS A 128 -37.12 -30.75 19.15
CA CYS A 128 -36.97 -29.31 19.29
C CYS A 128 -35.47 -28.98 19.32
N SER A 129 -35.07 -27.92 18.62
CA SER A 129 -33.70 -27.43 18.65
C SER A 129 -33.69 -25.96 19.06
N GLU A 130 -32.86 -25.65 20.05
CA GLU A 130 -32.64 -24.29 20.51
C GLU A 130 -31.16 -23.94 20.29
N ARG A 131 -30.92 -22.83 19.57
CA ARG A 131 -29.56 -22.38 19.17
C ARG A 131 -28.69 -23.47 18.49
N GLY A 132 -29.33 -24.38 17.75
CA GLY A 132 -28.63 -25.45 17.01
C GLY A 132 -28.27 -26.68 17.84
N GLN A 133 -28.66 -26.75 19.12
CA GLN A 133 -28.56 -27.96 19.92
C GLN A 133 -29.91 -28.68 19.95
N LEU A 134 -29.88 -30.01 19.87
CA LEU A 134 -31.08 -30.83 20.04
C LEU A 134 -31.48 -30.79 21.52
N VAL A 135 -32.68 -30.30 21.82
CA VAL A 135 -33.21 -30.21 23.19
C VAL A 135 -34.20 -31.37 23.35
N GLU A 136 -34.05 -32.15 24.42
CA GLU A 136 -35.05 -33.16 24.77
C GLU A 136 -36.36 -32.48 25.19
N ARG A 137 -37.49 -33.03 24.74
CA ARG A 137 -38.80 -32.58 25.20
C ARG A 137 -38.83 -32.67 26.73
N PRO A 138 -39.21 -31.60 27.46
CA PRO A 138 -39.44 -31.71 28.89
C PRO A 138 -40.54 -32.75 29.09
N ALA A 139 -40.20 -33.88 29.72
CA ALA A 139 -41.18 -34.85 30.16
C ALA A 139 -42.02 -34.15 31.22
N GLU A 140 -43.24 -33.73 30.89
CA GLU A 140 -44.15 -33.28 31.93
C GLU A 140 -44.31 -34.43 32.93
N PRO A 141 -44.07 -34.21 34.24
CA PRO A 141 -44.30 -35.24 35.22
C PRO A 141 -45.79 -35.54 35.19
N ILE A 142 -46.13 -36.78 34.87
CA ILE A 142 -47.48 -37.31 34.99
C ILE A 142 -47.84 -37.18 36.48
N THR A 143 -48.52 -36.10 36.87
CA THR A 143 -49.09 -35.99 38.20
C THR A 143 -50.20 -37.02 38.28
N THR A 144 -49.83 -38.22 38.73
CA THR A 144 -50.75 -39.20 39.29
C THR A 144 -51.39 -38.50 40.49
N THR A 145 -52.56 -37.91 40.27
CA THR A 145 -53.47 -37.58 41.35
C THR A 145 -54.03 -38.92 41.86
N ALA A 146 -53.33 -39.52 42.82
CA ALA A 146 -53.88 -40.60 43.61
C ALA A 146 -54.95 -39.97 44.50
N ALA A 147 -56.20 -40.05 44.03
CA ALA A 147 -57.37 -39.76 44.82
C ALA A 147 -57.40 -40.75 46.00
N ALA A 148 -57.13 -40.23 47.20
CA ALA A 148 -57.46 -40.89 48.45
C ALA A 148 -58.99 -40.83 48.63
N ALA A 149 -59.62 -42.01 48.72
CA ALA A 149 -60.96 -42.24 49.23
C ALA A 149 -60.95 -43.57 49.99
#